data_AF-A0A9E6VW52-F1
#
_entry.id   AF-A0A9E6VW52-F1
#
_cell.length_a   1.000
_cell.length_b   1.000
_cell.length_c   1.000
_cell.angle_alpha   90.00
_cell.angle_beta   90.00
_cell.angle_gamma   90.00
#
_symmetry.space_group_name_H-M   'P 1'
#
loop_
_entity.id
_entity.type
_entity.pdbx_description
1 polymer ?
#
loop_
_entity_poly.entity_id
_entity_poly.type
_entity_poly.pdbx_seq_one_letter_code
_entity_poly.pdbx_strand_id
1 'polypeptide(L)'
;MASFSTRPAFPNILLVTGADVFQPHYRERIREFFNNLPPDTTCPVRIGSHDFWITYRQPSEGGGEHCCSELGLTPRKMRGKVRMGGVPPVDINNVNGHINVMMQEVGHHWLVPSNLTFNIGGAVTRMPTDAEITTAINDETPFTGPAILARDNSHYSAYFQADGSPLDGLFFRETGTEDGYGVWTSESGALINIDPAGLPAASTSGFCDLDLLIMGVKTAAEAYAGTGNKFKWIEPRLTSALPYHTGIFVAFGRHDQLQFGFYEDHRKLAVVHSDGTILGQADIGPDYKPLGHDFTGMSLRIIRRGNDYFFQAKIENPVGGCLVAVLKAIGLYKGELKGTWDNSDTPDPVGAADFKDWKTVAVVNKAGSPVAVGNFVNKKDHPHMCDAAFYNFHTKVGTATRTFQTSANPPIIPMGEFASLSRDRMHRENPVGAIFRIKGGRQHIIAPFSIVSGGVLEHLPAERFRHDATLDSSPKILMKPPADGDFGVATHAKVHRTIYTPWAGGYAFGKTVWGTVNEVPAASVIVPPDIIRDKQPAPPGNAYKCAFILVAANDADITDDMVERLDKIRRYWDNYFGKATVNRRSSDSAL
;
A
#
# COMPACT_ATOMS: atom_id res chain seq x y z
N MET A 1 12.15 41.06 -16.01
CA MET A 1 10.73 41.36 -16.22
C MET A 1 10.22 40.29 -17.15
N ALA A 2 9.15 39.63 -16.76
CA ALA A 2 8.60 38.52 -17.50
C ALA A 2 8.08 38.97 -18.86
N SER A 3 8.30 38.13 -19.86
CA SER A 3 7.82 38.28 -21.22
C SER A 3 7.26 36.94 -21.71
N PHE A 4 6.49 36.99 -22.79
CA PHE A 4 6.01 35.79 -23.47
C PHE A 4 6.31 35.85 -24.96
N SER A 5 6.43 34.68 -25.58
CA SER A 5 6.61 34.53 -27.03
C SER A 5 6.10 33.16 -27.49
N THR A 6 6.07 32.95 -28.80
CA THR A 6 5.88 31.64 -29.42
C THR A 6 6.99 31.43 -30.46
N ARG A 7 7.32 30.17 -30.75
CA ARG A 7 8.21 29.84 -31.88
C ARG A 7 7.33 29.61 -33.12
N PRO A 8 7.61 30.21 -34.30
CA PRO A 8 6.77 30.03 -35.48
C PRO A 8 6.57 28.56 -35.90
N ALA A 9 7.58 27.71 -35.69
CA ALA A 9 7.50 26.27 -35.96
C ALA A 9 6.60 25.51 -34.96
N PHE A 10 6.34 26.08 -33.78
CA PHE A 10 5.59 25.47 -32.68
C PHE A 10 4.60 26.48 -32.08
N PRO A 11 3.59 26.93 -32.85
CA PRO A 11 2.72 28.05 -32.46
C PRO A 11 1.83 27.74 -31.26
N ASN A 12 1.67 26.46 -30.91
CA ASN A 12 0.82 26.00 -29.80
C ASN A 12 1.56 25.87 -28.47
N ILE A 13 2.85 26.23 -28.43
CA ILE A 13 3.65 26.25 -27.20
C ILE A 13 3.93 27.70 -26.82
N LEU A 14 3.47 28.10 -25.63
CA LEU A 14 3.76 29.42 -25.10
C LEU A 14 5.08 29.39 -24.33
N LEU A 15 5.99 30.29 -24.67
CA LEU A 15 7.20 30.52 -23.90
C LEU A 15 6.98 31.68 -22.94
N VAL A 16 7.35 31.51 -21.69
CA VAL A 16 7.28 32.54 -20.65
C VAL A 16 8.65 32.62 -19.98
N THR A 17 9.33 33.75 -20.13
CA THR A 17 10.70 33.94 -19.66
C THR A 17 10.81 35.12 -18.72
N GLY A 18 11.55 34.98 -17.64
CA GLY A 18 11.90 36.10 -16.76
C GLY A 18 12.25 35.65 -15.34
N ALA A 19 13.28 36.26 -14.76
CA ALA A 19 13.71 35.94 -13.39
C ALA A 19 12.60 36.12 -12.35
N ASP A 20 11.66 37.05 -12.58
CA ASP A 20 10.51 37.35 -11.72
C ASP A 20 9.43 36.25 -11.74
N VAL A 21 9.24 35.57 -12.88
CA VAL A 21 8.36 34.39 -12.98
C VAL A 21 9.09 33.09 -12.68
N PHE A 22 10.40 33.10 -12.47
CA PHE A 22 11.20 31.91 -12.17
C PHE A 22 11.53 31.73 -10.66
N GLN A 23 11.05 32.63 -9.80
CA GLN A 23 11.29 32.63 -8.35
C GLN A 23 10.56 31.50 -7.57
N PRO A 24 10.87 31.27 -6.28
CA PRO A 24 9.96 30.54 -5.40
C PRO A 24 8.52 31.08 -5.53
N HIS A 25 7.52 30.19 -5.54
CA HIS A 25 6.12 30.52 -5.85
C HIS A 25 5.84 30.95 -7.31
N TYR A 26 6.67 30.50 -8.26
CA TYR A 26 6.54 30.75 -9.69
C TYR A 26 5.11 30.58 -10.26
N ARG A 27 4.28 29.71 -9.67
CA ARG A 27 2.87 29.49 -10.06
C ARG A 27 2.00 30.74 -9.87
N GLU A 28 2.13 31.38 -8.72
CA GLU A 28 1.45 32.63 -8.42
C GLU A 28 2.00 33.74 -9.30
N ARG A 29 3.31 33.72 -9.58
CA ARG A 29 3.96 34.68 -10.48
C ARG A 29 3.50 34.56 -11.93
N ILE A 30 3.36 33.35 -12.47
CA ILE A 30 2.79 33.12 -13.81
C ILE A 30 1.34 33.61 -13.86
N ARG A 31 0.57 33.38 -12.80
CA ARG A 31 -0.79 33.92 -12.70
C ARG A 31 -0.77 35.44 -12.70
N GLU A 32 0.00 36.06 -11.79
CA GLU A 32 0.14 37.51 -11.69
C GLU A 32 0.58 38.11 -13.01
N PHE A 33 1.52 37.47 -13.70
CA PHE A 33 1.96 37.87 -15.03
C PHE A 33 0.78 37.95 -16.01
N PHE A 34 0.01 36.88 -16.18
CA PHE A 34 -1.15 36.88 -17.09
C PHE A 34 -2.26 37.84 -16.63
N ASN A 35 -2.40 38.09 -15.33
CA ASN A 35 -3.38 39.05 -14.79
C ASN A 35 -3.00 40.49 -15.08
N ASN A 36 -1.71 40.77 -15.05
CA ASN A 36 -1.17 42.12 -15.18
C ASN A 36 -0.82 42.46 -16.64
N LEU A 37 -1.05 41.55 -17.58
CA LEU A 37 -0.89 41.85 -19.01
C LEU A 37 -1.86 42.97 -19.41
N PRO A 38 -1.37 44.05 -20.04
CA PRO A 38 -2.22 45.12 -20.55
C PRO A 38 -3.39 44.58 -21.40
N PRO A 39 -4.58 45.22 -21.34
CA PRO A 39 -5.76 44.76 -22.08
C PRO A 39 -5.55 44.62 -23.59
N ASP A 40 -4.69 45.45 -24.16
CA ASP A 40 -4.31 45.52 -25.58
C ASP A 40 -3.23 44.50 -25.99
N THR A 41 -2.67 43.75 -25.04
CA THR A 41 -1.65 42.74 -25.35
C THR A 41 -2.27 41.52 -26.06
N THR A 42 -1.71 41.08 -27.17
CA THR A 42 -2.20 39.90 -27.92
C THR A 42 -1.61 38.59 -27.39
N CYS A 43 -1.75 38.32 -26.08
CA CYS A 43 -1.37 37.03 -25.51
C CYS A 43 -2.51 36.03 -25.70
N PRO A 44 -2.27 34.83 -26.27
CA PRO A 44 -3.30 33.80 -26.43
C PRO A 44 -3.75 33.19 -25.10
N VAL A 45 -2.90 33.24 -24.07
CA VAL A 45 -3.20 32.72 -22.73
C VAL A 45 -3.53 33.87 -21.78
N ARG A 46 -4.76 33.85 -21.25
CA ARG A 46 -5.29 34.80 -20.26
C ARG A 46 -6.13 34.10 -19.21
N ILE A 47 -6.43 34.79 -18.11
CA ILE A 47 -7.48 34.33 -17.19
C ILE A 47 -8.81 34.17 -17.93
N GLY A 48 -9.51 33.06 -17.69
CA GLY A 48 -10.80 32.76 -18.32
C GLY A 48 -10.74 32.21 -19.75
N SER A 49 -9.53 32.08 -20.32
CA SER A 49 -9.33 31.61 -21.72
C SER A 49 -9.05 30.11 -21.84
N HIS A 50 -8.59 29.46 -20.78
CA HIS A 50 -8.22 28.05 -20.76
C HIS A 50 -8.76 27.37 -19.50
N ASP A 51 -9.07 26.08 -19.64
CA ASP A 51 -9.51 25.23 -18.54
C ASP A 51 -8.31 24.73 -17.72
N PHE A 52 -7.18 24.43 -18.38
CA PHE A 52 -5.97 23.95 -17.74
C PHE A 52 -4.72 24.69 -18.23
N TRP A 53 -3.79 24.97 -17.32
CA TRP A 53 -2.42 25.40 -17.66
C TRP A 53 -1.44 24.28 -17.29
N ILE A 54 -0.74 23.74 -18.28
CA ILE A 54 0.30 22.73 -18.12
C ILE A 54 1.66 23.41 -18.27
N THR A 55 2.38 23.54 -17.16
CA THR A 55 3.61 24.33 -17.08
C THR A 55 4.85 23.44 -16.94
N TYR A 56 5.84 23.63 -17.81
CA TYR A 56 7.13 22.94 -17.78
C TYR A 56 8.22 23.95 -17.41
N ARG A 57 8.92 23.72 -16.30
CA ARG A 57 9.94 24.64 -15.79
C ARG A 57 11.35 24.21 -16.24
N GLN A 58 12.15 25.15 -16.73
CA GLN A 58 13.52 24.90 -17.19
C GLN A 58 14.56 25.84 -16.55
N PRO A 59 15.64 25.32 -15.94
CA PRO A 59 15.84 23.92 -15.55
C PRO A 59 14.95 23.51 -14.36
N SER A 60 14.64 22.22 -14.20
CA SER A 60 13.92 21.68 -13.03
C SER A 60 14.43 20.28 -12.68
N GLU A 61 14.57 19.98 -11.38
CA GLU A 61 15.03 18.69 -10.86
C GLU A 61 13.89 17.75 -10.40
N GLY A 62 12.61 18.18 -10.42
CA GLY A 62 11.51 17.41 -9.80
C GLY A 62 10.20 17.38 -10.59
N GLY A 63 9.35 16.39 -10.24
CA GLY A 63 8.15 15.90 -10.95
C GLY A 63 6.90 16.80 -11.01
N GLY A 64 5.74 16.20 -11.30
CA GLY A 64 4.49 16.91 -11.51
C GLY A 64 3.74 17.24 -10.22
N GLU A 65 2.96 18.32 -10.21
CA GLU A 65 2.18 18.75 -9.04
C GLU A 65 1.07 19.75 -9.42
N HIS A 66 -0.17 19.46 -9.07
CA HIS A 66 -1.34 20.33 -9.15
C HIS A 66 -1.31 21.43 -8.07
N CYS A 67 -1.76 22.66 -8.36
CA CYS A 67 -1.77 23.73 -7.37
C CYS A 67 -3.08 24.48 -7.11
N CYS A 68 -3.90 24.82 -8.13
CA CYS A 68 -5.08 25.66 -7.90
C CYS A 68 -6.12 25.65 -9.04
N SER A 69 -7.36 26.00 -8.67
CA SER A 69 -8.52 26.19 -9.55
C SER A 69 -9.23 27.51 -9.25
N GLU A 70 -9.83 28.14 -10.27
CA GLU A 70 -10.68 29.33 -10.14
C GLU A 70 -11.97 29.12 -10.97
N LEU A 71 -12.98 28.51 -10.36
CA LEU A 71 -14.20 28.04 -11.04
C LEU A 71 -15.21 29.16 -11.37
N GLY A 72 -14.98 30.37 -10.88
CA GLY A 72 -15.82 31.55 -11.15
C GLY A 72 -15.52 32.25 -12.47
N LEU A 73 -14.49 31.83 -13.20
CA LEU A 73 -14.06 32.48 -14.44
C LEU A 73 -14.95 32.13 -15.63
N THR A 74 -15.13 33.10 -16.53
CA THR A 74 -15.92 32.97 -17.77
C THR A 74 -15.11 33.45 -18.98
N PRO A 75 -15.38 32.94 -20.20
CA PRO A 75 -16.30 31.84 -20.51
C PRO A 75 -15.77 30.47 -20.07
N ARG A 76 -14.47 30.34 -19.77
CA ARG A 76 -13.86 29.09 -19.30
C ARG A 76 -13.44 29.18 -17.85
N LYS A 77 -13.84 28.18 -17.08
CA LYS A 77 -13.46 28.02 -15.67
C LYS A 77 -12.02 27.52 -15.61
N MET A 78 -11.18 28.11 -14.76
CA MET A 78 -9.83 27.58 -14.53
C MET A 78 -9.96 26.36 -13.62
N ARG A 79 -9.80 25.16 -14.18
CA ARG A 79 -10.01 23.89 -13.49
C ARG A 79 -8.75 23.35 -12.84
N GLY A 80 -7.58 23.70 -13.37
CA GLY A 80 -6.32 23.27 -12.76
C GLY A 80 -5.10 23.93 -13.39
N LYS A 81 -4.08 24.12 -12.57
CA LYS A 81 -2.72 24.42 -13.04
C LYS A 81 -1.83 23.26 -12.65
N VAL A 82 -1.25 22.62 -13.65
CA VAL A 82 -0.38 21.47 -13.52
C VAL A 82 1.05 21.93 -13.71
N ARG A 83 1.89 21.69 -12.71
CA ARG A 83 3.33 21.70 -12.87
C ARG A 83 3.75 20.36 -13.43
N MET A 84 4.62 20.39 -14.42
CA MET A 84 5.38 19.25 -14.87
C MET A 84 6.86 19.47 -14.54
N GLY A 85 7.62 18.37 -14.53
CA GLY A 85 9.08 18.44 -14.41
C GLY A 85 9.75 19.00 -15.66
N GLY A 86 11.02 18.67 -15.86
CA GLY A 86 11.71 19.00 -17.10
C GLY A 86 11.03 18.40 -18.33
N VAL A 87 11.22 18.98 -19.51
CA VAL A 87 10.78 18.37 -20.77
C VAL A 87 11.67 17.15 -21.03
N PRO A 88 11.12 15.92 -21.04
CA PRO A 88 11.92 14.73 -21.17
C PRO A 88 12.37 14.55 -22.64
N PRO A 89 13.39 13.74 -22.90
CA PRO A 89 13.58 13.13 -24.22
C PRO A 89 12.30 12.43 -24.67
N VAL A 90 11.99 12.51 -25.98
CA VAL A 90 10.80 11.85 -26.53
C VAL A 90 11.15 10.43 -26.93
N ASP A 91 11.08 9.54 -25.94
CA ASP A 91 10.88 8.10 -26.13
C ASP A 91 9.54 7.69 -25.54
N ILE A 92 9.08 6.48 -25.90
CA ILE A 92 7.72 6.05 -25.59
C ILE A 92 7.46 5.88 -24.08
N ASN A 93 8.48 5.50 -23.32
CA ASN A 93 8.36 5.30 -21.88
C ASN A 93 8.23 6.66 -21.18
N ASN A 94 9.05 7.62 -21.60
CA ASN A 94 8.98 8.99 -21.10
C ASN A 94 7.64 9.67 -21.45
N VAL A 95 7.13 9.47 -22.67
CA VAL A 95 5.80 9.95 -23.07
C VAL A 95 4.72 9.35 -22.18
N ASN A 96 4.67 8.02 -22.04
CA ASN A 96 3.67 7.35 -21.21
C ASN A 96 3.70 7.84 -19.75
N GLY A 97 4.90 7.98 -19.18
CA GLY A 97 5.08 8.53 -17.83
C GLY A 97 4.52 9.96 -17.70
N HIS A 98 4.81 10.84 -18.65
CA HIS A 98 4.30 12.21 -18.64
C HIS A 98 2.79 12.31 -18.83
N ILE A 99 2.20 11.49 -19.72
CA ILE A 99 0.75 11.44 -19.87
C ILE A 99 0.07 10.96 -18.57
N ASN A 100 0.63 9.96 -17.89
CA ASN A 100 0.11 9.50 -16.60
C ASN A 100 0.15 10.59 -15.53
N VAL A 101 1.28 11.28 -15.38
CA VAL A 101 1.40 12.40 -14.43
C VAL A 101 0.41 13.51 -14.77
N MET A 102 0.28 13.90 -16.05
CA MET A 102 -0.71 14.91 -16.44
C MET A 102 -2.14 14.46 -16.14
N MET A 103 -2.50 13.21 -16.40
CA MET A 103 -3.82 12.67 -16.05
C MET A 103 -4.06 12.74 -14.54
N GLN A 104 -3.07 12.34 -13.73
CA GLN A 104 -3.16 12.40 -12.26
C GLN A 104 -3.37 13.83 -11.78
N GLU A 105 -2.51 14.75 -12.21
CA GLU A 105 -2.58 16.15 -11.74
C GLU A 105 -3.78 16.91 -12.27
N VAL A 106 -4.25 16.60 -13.49
CA VAL A 106 -5.54 17.09 -13.98
C VAL A 106 -6.67 16.53 -13.12
N GLY A 107 -6.57 15.27 -12.69
CA GLY A 107 -7.57 14.57 -11.89
C GLY A 107 -7.67 14.98 -10.41
N HIS A 108 -6.54 15.20 -9.73
CA HIS A 108 -6.42 15.44 -8.28
C HIS A 108 -7.38 16.50 -7.74
N HIS A 109 -7.67 17.55 -8.53
CA HIS A 109 -8.53 18.64 -8.07
C HIS A 109 -10.04 18.32 -8.07
N TRP A 110 -10.50 17.40 -8.92
CA TRP A 110 -11.92 17.30 -9.27
C TRP A 110 -12.50 15.89 -9.28
N LEU A 111 -11.67 14.86 -9.45
CA LEU A 111 -12.10 13.46 -9.50
C LEU A 111 -12.18 12.82 -8.12
N VAL A 112 -11.62 13.50 -7.12
CA VAL A 112 -11.48 12.96 -5.77
C VAL A 112 -12.05 13.96 -4.74
N PRO A 113 -13.36 14.24 -4.76
CA PRO A 113 -13.93 15.27 -3.89
C PRO A 113 -14.04 14.77 -2.45
N SER A 114 -13.57 15.58 -1.49
CA SER A 114 -13.54 15.24 -0.05
C SER A 114 -14.93 15.02 0.57
N ASN A 115 -15.99 15.44 -0.12
CA ASN A 115 -17.40 15.29 0.25
C ASN A 115 -18.17 14.28 -0.61
N LEU A 116 -17.51 13.40 -1.39
CA LEU A 116 -18.19 12.27 -2.05
C LEU A 116 -18.88 11.38 -0.99
N THR A 117 -20.12 10.99 -1.25
CA THR A 117 -20.89 10.13 -0.35
C THR A 117 -21.56 8.99 -1.11
N PHE A 118 -22.00 7.97 -0.36
CA PHE A 118 -22.62 6.75 -0.87
C PHE A 118 -23.91 6.46 -0.12
N ASN A 119 -24.96 6.06 -0.81
CA ASN A 119 -26.14 5.48 -0.18
C ASN A 119 -25.93 3.98 0.06
N ILE A 120 -25.73 3.59 1.32
CA ILE A 120 -25.45 2.23 1.75
C ILE A 120 -26.52 1.80 2.74
N GLY A 121 -27.33 0.80 2.37
CA GLY A 121 -28.42 0.32 3.22
C GLY A 121 -29.45 1.40 3.58
N GLY A 122 -29.63 2.43 2.73
CA GLY A 122 -30.52 3.57 2.98
C GLY A 122 -29.87 4.73 3.74
N ALA A 123 -28.63 4.59 4.20
CA ALA A 123 -27.91 5.63 4.91
C ALA A 123 -26.89 6.33 4.00
N VAL A 124 -26.87 7.67 4.03
CA VAL A 124 -25.83 8.46 3.38
C VAL A 124 -24.55 8.34 4.20
N THR A 125 -23.55 7.70 3.60
CA THR A 125 -22.26 7.40 4.21
C THR A 125 -21.17 8.15 3.48
N ARG A 126 -20.36 8.92 4.19
CA ARG A 126 -19.18 9.58 3.61
C ARG A 126 -18.00 8.62 3.50
N MET A 127 -17.00 9.00 2.71
CA MET A 127 -15.71 8.32 2.73
C MET A 127 -14.99 8.56 4.07
N PRO A 128 -14.34 7.54 4.64
CA PRO A 128 -13.50 7.70 5.83
C PRO A 128 -12.21 8.48 5.52
N THR A 129 -11.63 9.14 6.53
CA THR A 129 -10.28 9.73 6.44
C THR A 129 -9.20 8.66 6.50
N ASP A 130 -7.97 9.02 6.15
CA ASP A 130 -6.82 8.12 6.29
C ASP A 130 -6.59 7.74 7.75
N ALA A 131 -6.81 8.70 8.67
CA ALA A 131 -6.70 8.50 10.10
C ALA A 131 -7.79 7.54 10.62
N GLU A 132 -9.02 7.63 10.11
CA GLU A 132 -10.11 6.71 10.45
C GLU A 132 -9.83 5.30 9.94
N ILE A 133 -9.38 5.15 8.69
CA ILE A 133 -8.97 3.85 8.15
C ILE A 133 -7.79 3.29 8.92
N THR A 134 -6.76 4.09 9.21
CA THR A 134 -5.58 3.65 9.98
C THR A 134 -5.95 3.22 11.38
N THR A 135 -6.81 3.99 12.06
CA THR A 135 -7.30 3.64 13.41
C THR A 135 -8.09 2.33 13.33
N ALA A 136 -9.02 2.20 12.39
CA ALA A 136 -9.82 1.00 12.22
C ALA A 136 -8.96 -0.23 11.90
N ILE A 137 -7.94 -0.06 11.06
CA ILE A 137 -6.94 -1.09 10.76
C ILE A 137 -6.17 -1.48 12.03
N ASN A 138 -5.60 -0.53 12.76
CA ASN A 138 -4.78 -0.81 13.94
C ASN A 138 -5.61 -1.41 15.08
N ASP A 139 -6.88 -1.00 15.20
CA ASP A 139 -7.80 -1.47 16.22
C ASP A 139 -8.59 -2.71 15.82
N GLU A 140 -8.52 -3.11 14.54
CA GLU A 140 -9.29 -4.20 13.95
C GLU A 140 -10.80 -3.99 14.13
N THR A 141 -11.24 -2.76 13.89
CA THR A 141 -12.66 -2.38 13.84
C THR A 141 -13.10 -2.16 12.39
N PRO A 142 -14.40 -2.29 12.09
CA PRO A 142 -14.93 -1.93 10.76
C PRO A 142 -14.77 -0.42 10.51
N PHE A 143 -14.48 -0.03 9.27
CA PHE A 143 -14.51 1.37 8.86
C PHE A 143 -15.89 1.77 8.34
N THR A 144 -16.22 3.06 8.43
CA THR A 144 -17.53 3.61 8.06
C THR A 144 -17.59 3.96 6.57
N GLY A 145 -17.95 2.99 5.74
CA GLY A 145 -18.19 3.19 4.30
C GLY A 145 -17.07 2.65 3.40
N PRO A 146 -17.12 2.91 2.09
CA PRO A 146 -16.13 2.41 1.15
C PRO A 146 -14.77 3.03 1.48
N ALA A 147 -13.74 2.21 1.66
CA ALA A 147 -12.39 2.66 1.99
C ALA A 147 -11.67 3.28 0.78
N ILE A 148 -12.30 4.27 0.15
CA ILE A 148 -11.81 5.04 -0.99
C ILE A 148 -11.10 6.27 -0.39
N LEU A 149 -9.78 6.33 -0.47
CA LEU A 149 -8.97 7.31 0.27
C LEU A 149 -8.86 8.67 -0.38
N ALA A 150 -10.03 9.22 -0.65
CA ALA A 150 -10.20 10.43 -1.42
C ALA A 150 -10.24 11.70 -0.56
N ARG A 151 -10.37 11.56 0.76
CA ARG A 151 -10.66 12.70 1.62
C ARG A 151 -9.45 13.57 1.92
N ASP A 152 -8.32 12.97 2.27
CA ASP A 152 -7.13 13.71 2.71
C ASP A 152 -5.97 13.61 1.69
N ASN A 153 -5.83 12.48 1.00
CA ASN A 153 -4.75 12.27 0.03
C ASN A 153 -5.08 12.70 -1.39
N SER A 154 -6.34 12.99 -1.74
CA SER A 154 -6.77 13.22 -3.14
C SER A 154 -6.47 12.03 -4.08
N HIS A 155 -6.48 10.80 -3.55
CA HIS A 155 -6.27 9.56 -4.31
C HIS A 155 -7.45 8.58 -4.11
N TYR A 156 -7.57 7.56 -4.95
CA TYR A 156 -8.34 6.38 -4.67
C TYR A 156 -7.53 5.41 -3.81
N SER A 157 -8.24 4.49 -3.17
CA SER A 157 -7.59 3.40 -2.46
C SER A 157 -7.26 2.28 -3.43
N ALA A 158 -6.10 1.66 -3.23
CA ALA A 158 -5.71 0.48 -3.98
C ALA A 158 -6.68 -0.70 -3.78
N TYR A 159 -7.49 -0.70 -2.71
CA TYR A 159 -8.43 -1.78 -2.42
C TYR A 159 -9.77 -1.64 -3.16
N PHE A 160 -9.82 -0.79 -4.16
CA PHE A 160 -10.98 -0.56 -5.00
C PHE A 160 -10.81 -1.26 -6.37
N GLN A 161 -11.85 -1.91 -6.88
CA GLN A 161 -11.87 -2.45 -8.24
C GLN A 161 -12.02 -1.31 -9.25
N ALA A 162 -10.93 -0.58 -9.49
CA ALA A 162 -10.88 0.42 -10.54
C ALA A 162 -10.36 -0.23 -11.82
N ASP A 163 -11.01 0.03 -12.95
CA ASP A 163 -10.53 -0.37 -14.28
C ASP A 163 -9.29 0.45 -14.72
N GLY A 164 -8.31 0.65 -13.83
CA GLY A 164 -7.01 1.26 -14.16
C GLY A 164 -6.82 2.72 -13.85
N SER A 165 -7.48 3.24 -12.81
CA SER A 165 -7.32 4.66 -12.47
C SER A 165 -5.85 4.93 -12.10
N PRO A 166 -5.20 5.93 -12.71
CA PRO A 166 -3.87 6.33 -12.27
C PRO A 166 -3.91 7.08 -10.93
N LEU A 167 -5.09 7.46 -10.44
CA LEU A 167 -5.29 8.19 -9.20
C LEU A 167 -5.26 7.20 -8.02
N ASP A 168 -4.53 6.09 -8.17
CA ASP A 168 -4.33 4.98 -7.24
C ASP A 168 -5.51 4.04 -6.94
N GLY A 169 -6.32 3.79 -7.96
CA GLY A 169 -7.19 2.61 -8.04
C GLY A 169 -6.62 1.63 -9.07
N LEU A 170 -5.97 0.55 -8.60
CA LEU A 170 -5.31 -0.44 -9.44
C LEU A 170 -6.28 -1.45 -10.05
N PHE A 171 -5.85 -2.11 -11.13
CA PHE A 171 -6.57 -3.18 -11.83
C PHE A 171 -6.65 -4.47 -11.00
N PHE A 172 -7.30 -4.38 -9.84
CA PHE A 172 -7.63 -5.57 -9.08
C PHE A 172 -8.73 -6.34 -9.78
N ARG A 173 -8.49 -7.63 -9.94
CA ARG A 173 -9.48 -8.57 -10.41
C ARG A 173 -9.75 -9.59 -9.32
N GLU A 174 -11.03 -9.83 -9.07
CA GLU A 174 -11.47 -10.97 -8.28
C GLU A 174 -11.12 -12.26 -9.05
N THR A 175 -10.20 -13.06 -8.50
CA THR A 175 -9.71 -14.31 -9.12
C THR A 175 -10.28 -15.54 -8.46
N GLY A 176 -10.89 -15.42 -7.28
CA GLY A 176 -11.58 -16.51 -6.62
C GLY A 176 -11.99 -16.19 -5.20
N THR A 177 -12.28 -17.25 -4.45
CA THR A 177 -12.60 -17.19 -3.04
C THR A 177 -11.76 -18.19 -2.27
N GLU A 178 -11.41 -17.84 -1.04
CA GLU A 178 -10.68 -18.70 -0.11
C GLU A 178 -11.22 -18.48 1.29
N ASP A 179 -11.65 -19.55 1.96
CA ASP A 179 -12.12 -19.51 3.36
C ASP A 179 -13.22 -18.47 3.63
N GLY A 180 -14.08 -18.21 2.64
CA GLY A 180 -15.14 -17.20 2.74
C GLY A 180 -14.70 -15.76 2.44
N TYR A 181 -13.41 -15.54 2.13
CA TYR A 181 -12.87 -14.26 1.69
C TYR A 181 -12.73 -14.24 0.17
N GLY A 182 -12.92 -13.07 -0.43
CA GLY A 182 -12.58 -12.86 -1.84
C GLY A 182 -11.06 -12.77 -2.01
N VAL A 183 -10.57 -13.27 -3.14
CA VAL A 183 -9.16 -13.24 -3.53
C VAL A 183 -9.05 -12.32 -4.74
N TRP A 184 -8.30 -11.23 -4.58
CA TRP A 184 -8.11 -10.21 -5.59
C TRP A 184 -6.63 -10.12 -5.95
N THR A 185 -6.32 -10.10 -7.24
CA THR A 185 -4.94 -9.92 -7.72
C THR A 185 -4.83 -8.66 -8.54
N SER A 186 -3.77 -7.89 -8.35
CA SER A 186 -3.45 -6.79 -9.25
C SER A 186 -2.97 -7.37 -10.59
N GLU A 187 -3.60 -6.99 -11.69
CA GLU A 187 -3.14 -7.33 -13.04
C GLU A 187 -2.64 -6.06 -13.76
N SER A 188 -1.95 -6.23 -14.88
CA SER A 188 -1.78 -5.11 -15.83
C SER A 188 -3.09 -5.01 -16.60
N GLY A 189 -3.84 -3.91 -16.45
CA GLY A 189 -5.10 -3.80 -17.16
C GLY A 189 -4.98 -3.13 -18.52
N ALA A 190 -6.14 -2.91 -19.13
CA ALA A 190 -6.25 -2.40 -20.49
C ALA A 190 -5.70 -0.96 -20.55
N LEU A 191 -4.64 -0.78 -21.33
CA LEU A 191 -4.08 0.53 -21.62
C LEU A 191 -4.89 1.22 -22.73
N ILE A 192 -5.03 2.54 -22.61
CA ILE A 192 -5.50 3.41 -23.67
C ILE A 192 -4.41 3.50 -24.73
N ASN A 193 -4.67 2.97 -25.92
CA ASN A 193 -3.79 3.13 -27.08
C ASN A 193 -3.84 4.58 -27.58
N ILE A 194 -2.70 5.26 -27.62
CA ILE A 194 -2.54 6.64 -28.08
C ILE A 194 -1.86 6.61 -29.44
N ASP A 195 -2.47 7.19 -30.45
CA ASP A 195 -1.95 7.18 -31.82
C ASP A 195 -2.14 8.56 -32.45
N PRO A 196 -1.25 9.52 -32.13
CA PRO A 196 -1.28 10.84 -32.72
C PRO A 196 -0.69 10.79 -34.13
N ALA A 197 -1.37 11.43 -35.09
CA ALA A 197 -0.93 11.46 -36.49
C ALA A 197 0.56 11.85 -36.61
N GLY A 198 1.37 11.05 -37.30
CA GLY A 198 2.79 11.35 -37.55
C GLY A 198 3.72 11.16 -36.34
N LEU A 199 3.26 10.52 -35.26
CA LEU A 199 4.07 10.14 -34.10
C LEU A 199 3.93 8.63 -33.83
N PRO A 200 4.92 7.97 -33.18
CA PRO A 200 4.80 6.57 -32.79
C PRO A 200 3.61 6.31 -31.86
N ALA A 201 2.98 5.14 -31.97
CA ALA A 201 1.91 4.74 -31.07
C ALA A 201 2.44 4.54 -29.63
N ALA A 202 1.66 4.98 -28.66
CA ALA A 202 1.91 4.85 -27.22
C ALA A 202 0.74 4.16 -26.52
N SER A 203 0.87 3.82 -25.25
CA SER A 203 -0.22 3.21 -24.49
C SER A 203 -0.05 3.46 -23.01
N THR A 204 -1.10 3.96 -22.35
CA THR A 204 -1.04 4.27 -20.91
C THR A 204 -2.39 4.13 -20.22
N SER A 205 -2.44 4.27 -18.90
CA SER A 205 -3.65 4.11 -18.09
C SER A 205 -4.76 5.12 -18.42
N GLY A 206 -6.00 4.80 -18.08
CA GLY A 206 -7.19 5.63 -18.31
C GLY A 206 -7.93 6.00 -17.02
N PHE A 207 -8.93 6.86 -17.14
CA PHE A 207 -9.89 7.11 -16.05
C PHE A 207 -10.72 5.84 -15.78
N CYS A 208 -10.98 5.52 -14.52
CA CYS A 208 -11.91 4.43 -14.18
C CYS A 208 -13.37 4.87 -14.34
N ASP A 209 -14.31 3.94 -14.23
CA ASP A 209 -15.73 4.26 -14.40
C ASP A 209 -16.29 5.20 -13.32
N LEU A 210 -15.68 5.22 -12.12
CA LEU A 210 -16.03 6.18 -11.07
C LEU A 210 -15.51 7.58 -11.41
N ASP A 211 -14.29 7.69 -11.94
CA ASP A 211 -13.76 8.95 -12.48
C ASP A 211 -14.72 9.51 -13.53
N LEU A 212 -15.09 8.69 -14.51
CA LEU A 212 -15.96 9.08 -15.62
C LEU A 212 -17.38 9.44 -15.16
N LEU A 213 -17.89 8.80 -14.10
CA LEU A 213 -19.14 9.18 -13.45
C LEU A 213 -19.02 10.56 -12.79
N ILE A 214 -17.95 10.81 -12.04
CA ILE A 214 -17.69 12.09 -11.37
C ILE A 214 -17.49 13.22 -12.38
N MET A 215 -16.84 12.95 -13.51
CA MET A 215 -16.69 13.89 -14.64
C MET A 215 -18.00 14.20 -15.37
N GLY A 216 -19.07 13.43 -15.13
CA GLY A 216 -20.31 13.50 -15.90
C GLY A 216 -20.15 12.99 -17.34
N VAL A 217 -19.13 12.15 -17.59
CA VAL A 217 -18.88 11.50 -18.89
C VAL A 217 -19.73 10.24 -19.03
N LYS A 218 -19.86 9.45 -17.95
CA LYS A 218 -20.74 8.29 -17.85
C LYS A 218 -21.89 8.56 -16.89
N THR A 219 -23.03 7.96 -17.16
CA THR A 219 -24.13 7.85 -16.19
C THR A 219 -23.89 6.67 -15.24
N ALA A 220 -24.62 6.61 -14.12
CA ALA A 220 -24.56 5.48 -13.20
C ALA A 220 -24.93 4.14 -13.85
N ALA A 221 -25.81 4.15 -14.87
CA ALA A 221 -26.20 2.96 -15.63
C ALA A 221 -25.14 2.53 -16.66
N GLU A 222 -24.21 3.41 -17.02
CA GLU A 222 -23.08 3.09 -17.92
C GLU A 222 -21.83 2.68 -17.14
N ALA A 223 -21.64 3.24 -15.94
CA ALA A 223 -20.53 2.92 -15.06
C ALA A 223 -20.64 1.47 -14.56
N TYR A 224 -19.54 0.71 -14.69
CA TYR A 224 -19.42 -0.67 -14.23
C TYR A 224 -20.46 -1.63 -14.85
N ALA A 225 -20.86 -1.39 -16.11
CA ALA A 225 -21.83 -2.25 -16.80
C ALA A 225 -21.39 -3.74 -16.81
N GLY A 226 -20.08 -4.01 -16.90
CA GLY A 226 -19.51 -5.36 -16.87
C GLY A 226 -19.67 -6.10 -15.54
N THR A 227 -19.95 -5.40 -14.43
CA THR A 227 -20.20 -5.97 -13.10
C THR A 227 -21.66 -5.80 -12.66
N GLY A 228 -22.57 -5.53 -13.61
CA GLY A 228 -23.98 -5.28 -13.31
C GLY A 228 -24.23 -3.93 -12.63
N ASN A 229 -23.46 -2.91 -13.03
CA ASN A 229 -23.47 -1.56 -12.46
C ASN A 229 -23.16 -1.53 -10.97
N LYS A 230 -22.19 -2.35 -10.55
CA LYS A 230 -21.76 -2.43 -9.16
C LYS A 230 -20.33 -1.97 -9.00
N PHE A 231 -20.16 -1.03 -8.09
CA PHE A 231 -18.88 -0.65 -7.52
C PHE A 231 -18.50 -1.71 -6.49
N LYS A 232 -17.28 -2.26 -6.56
CA LYS A 232 -16.75 -3.24 -5.59
C LYS A 232 -15.46 -2.75 -4.94
N TRP A 233 -15.28 -3.08 -3.67
CA TRP A 233 -14.02 -2.89 -2.96
C TRP A 233 -13.75 -4.05 -2.01
N ILE A 234 -12.50 -4.22 -1.61
CA ILE A 234 -12.08 -5.27 -0.68
C ILE A 234 -11.63 -4.65 0.65
N GLU A 235 -12.04 -5.24 1.77
CA GLU A 235 -11.45 -4.94 3.08
C GLU A 235 -10.32 -5.94 3.32
N PRO A 236 -9.05 -5.52 3.16
CA PRO A 236 -7.94 -6.45 3.11
C PRO A 236 -7.69 -7.08 4.47
N ARG A 237 -7.49 -8.40 4.43
CA ARG A 237 -7.15 -9.23 5.57
C ARG A 237 -5.71 -9.72 5.48
N LEU A 238 -5.36 -10.34 4.36
CA LEU A 238 -4.00 -10.79 4.03
C LEU A 238 -3.58 -10.23 2.69
N THR A 239 -2.29 -9.99 2.53
CA THR A 239 -1.67 -9.54 1.28
C THR A 239 -0.35 -10.25 1.13
N SER A 240 -0.11 -10.81 -0.06
CA SER A 240 1.15 -11.46 -0.41
C SER A 240 1.63 -11.02 -1.80
N ALA A 241 2.93 -10.89 -2.06
CA ALA A 241 4.03 -10.99 -1.09
C ALA A 241 4.29 -9.64 -0.40
N LEU A 242 4.61 -9.64 0.89
CA LEU A 242 5.01 -8.43 1.64
C LEU A 242 6.27 -8.72 2.45
N PRO A 243 7.25 -7.80 2.53
CA PRO A 243 8.57 -8.10 3.10
C PRO A 243 8.57 -8.08 4.64
N TYR A 244 8.07 -9.16 5.24
CA TYR A 244 8.08 -9.42 6.68
C TYR A 244 8.67 -10.81 7.00
N HIS A 245 9.07 -10.98 8.27
CA HIS A 245 9.43 -12.27 8.85
C HIS A 245 8.88 -12.35 10.28
N THR A 246 8.11 -13.38 10.62
CA THR A 246 7.54 -13.51 11.96
C THR A 246 7.39 -14.96 12.40
N GLY A 247 7.72 -15.24 13.67
CA GLY A 247 7.70 -16.59 14.21
C GLY A 247 8.48 -16.66 15.52
N ILE A 248 9.28 -17.72 15.65
CA ILE A 248 10.16 -17.97 16.80
C ILE A 248 11.62 -17.71 16.46
N PHE A 249 12.42 -17.37 17.46
CA PHE A 249 13.86 -17.17 17.29
C PHE A 249 14.67 -17.77 18.43
N VAL A 250 15.95 -17.99 18.14
CA VAL A 250 17.02 -18.23 19.12
C VAL A 250 18.13 -17.22 18.88
N ALA A 251 18.56 -16.53 19.93
CA ALA A 251 19.60 -15.51 19.87
C ALA A 251 20.86 -15.96 20.60
N PHE A 252 22.02 -15.68 20.00
CA PHE A 252 23.36 -15.84 20.58
C PHE A 252 24.00 -14.50 20.94
N GLY A 253 23.42 -13.43 20.40
CA GLY A 253 23.72 -12.05 20.73
C GLY A 253 22.63 -11.15 20.16
N ARG A 254 22.76 -9.83 20.35
CA ARG A 254 21.75 -8.87 19.88
C ARG A 254 21.52 -8.97 18.37
N HIS A 255 22.60 -9.00 17.59
CA HIS A 255 22.58 -9.05 16.11
C HIS A 255 22.92 -10.43 15.55
N ASP A 256 22.88 -11.48 16.39
CA ASP A 256 23.16 -12.87 16.00
C ASP A 256 21.96 -13.72 16.44
N GLN A 257 20.97 -13.82 15.55
CA GLN A 257 19.73 -14.56 15.76
C GLN A 257 19.49 -15.51 14.59
N LEU A 258 19.02 -16.72 14.92
CA LEU A 258 18.37 -17.62 13.97
C LEU A 258 16.86 -17.42 14.13
N GLN A 259 16.24 -16.89 13.10
CA GLN A 259 14.81 -16.56 13.04
C GLN A 259 14.09 -17.60 12.21
N PHE A 260 12.92 -18.06 12.67
CA PHE A 260 12.14 -19.09 11.99
C PHE A 260 10.64 -18.81 12.05
N GLY A 261 9.99 -18.75 10.89
CA GLY A 261 8.55 -18.59 10.79
C GLY A 261 8.12 -18.13 9.40
N PHE A 262 6.97 -17.45 9.34
CA PHE A 262 6.37 -16.94 8.11
C PHE A 262 7.24 -15.86 7.48
N TYR A 263 7.56 -16.03 6.20
CA TYR A 263 8.55 -15.23 5.49
C TYR A 263 8.00 -14.77 4.15
N GLU A 264 7.83 -13.46 3.98
CA GLU A 264 7.31 -12.76 2.79
C GLU A 264 5.86 -13.09 2.37
N ASP A 265 5.38 -14.26 2.74
CA ASP A 265 4.08 -14.82 2.41
C ASP A 265 3.56 -15.58 3.63
N HIS A 266 2.26 -15.50 3.88
CA HIS A 266 1.62 -16.23 4.97
C HIS A 266 1.59 -17.75 4.71
N ARG A 267 2.01 -18.21 3.52
CA ARG A 267 2.19 -19.63 3.17
C ARG A 267 3.65 -20.06 2.97
N LYS A 268 4.62 -19.18 3.21
CA LYS A 268 6.04 -19.53 3.11
C LYS A 268 6.69 -19.47 4.48
N LEU A 269 7.49 -20.47 4.81
CA LEU A 269 8.32 -20.50 5.99
C LEU A 269 9.79 -20.35 5.59
N ALA A 270 10.57 -19.67 6.42
CA ALA A 270 12.01 -19.60 6.26
C ALA A 270 12.74 -19.69 7.60
N VAL A 271 13.96 -20.19 7.56
CA VAL A 271 14.98 -20.01 8.60
C VAL A 271 15.97 -18.99 8.08
N VAL A 272 16.11 -17.87 8.77
CA VAL A 272 16.92 -16.72 8.33
C VAL A 272 17.84 -16.29 9.46
N HIS A 273 19.11 -16.10 9.16
CA HIS A 273 20.05 -15.49 10.09
C HIS A 273 19.89 -13.95 10.09
N SER A 274 20.27 -13.27 11.17
CA SER A 274 20.17 -11.80 11.29
C SER A 274 20.85 -11.03 10.16
N ASP A 275 21.89 -11.57 9.51
CA ASP A 275 22.52 -10.92 8.33
C ASP A 275 21.71 -11.03 7.04
N GLY A 276 20.54 -11.68 7.08
CA GLY A 276 19.67 -11.90 5.92
C GLY A 276 19.90 -13.22 5.19
N THR A 277 20.90 -14.02 5.60
CA THR A 277 21.18 -15.32 5.00
C THR A 277 20.00 -16.27 5.22
N ILE A 278 19.45 -16.78 4.13
CA ILE A 278 18.40 -17.80 4.15
C ILE A 278 19.06 -19.18 4.31
N LEU A 279 18.79 -19.85 5.43
CA LEU A 279 19.35 -21.14 5.80
C LEU A 279 18.43 -22.32 5.45
N GLY A 280 17.16 -22.03 5.18
CA GLY A 280 16.18 -22.98 4.65
C GLY A 280 14.84 -22.31 4.39
N GLN A 281 14.07 -22.87 3.44
CA GLN A 281 12.75 -22.37 3.05
C GLN A 281 11.82 -23.53 2.74
N ALA A 282 10.53 -23.32 2.98
CA ALA A 282 9.50 -24.26 2.61
C ALA A 282 8.20 -23.53 2.24
N ASP A 283 7.54 -23.99 1.17
CA ASP A 283 6.17 -23.61 0.85
C ASP A 283 5.22 -24.57 1.60
N ILE A 284 4.32 -24.00 2.40
CA ILE A 284 3.32 -24.74 3.17
C ILE A 284 2.26 -25.32 2.23
N GLY A 285 2.00 -24.66 1.10
CA GLY A 285 1.02 -25.08 0.12
C GLY A 285 -0.42 -24.70 0.46
N PRO A 286 -1.36 -25.07 -0.42
CA PRO A 286 -2.77 -24.64 -0.34
C PRO A 286 -3.59 -25.32 0.76
N ASP A 287 -3.05 -26.35 1.41
CA ASP A 287 -3.69 -27.05 2.53
C ASP A 287 -3.75 -26.19 3.80
N TYR A 288 -2.85 -25.21 3.92
CA TYR A 288 -2.92 -24.24 5.00
C TYR A 288 -4.01 -23.20 4.71
N LYS A 289 -5.03 -23.18 5.57
CA LYS A 289 -6.22 -22.34 5.51
C LYS A 289 -6.21 -21.25 6.60
N PRO A 290 -5.34 -20.23 6.48
CA PRO A 290 -5.15 -19.22 7.52
C PRO A 290 -6.42 -18.41 7.79
N LEU A 291 -7.36 -18.34 6.86
CA LEU A 291 -8.54 -17.51 6.97
C LEU A 291 -9.77 -18.29 7.48
N GLY A 292 -9.75 -19.62 7.44
CA GLY A 292 -10.91 -20.45 7.77
C GLY A 292 -11.37 -20.38 9.24
N HIS A 293 -10.45 -20.45 10.21
CA HIS A 293 -10.78 -20.39 11.64
C HIS A 293 -9.69 -19.66 12.46
N ASP A 294 -10.10 -19.03 13.56
CA ASP A 294 -9.21 -18.36 14.54
C ASP A 294 -8.12 -19.27 15.15
N PHE A 295 -8.31 -20.59 15.12
CA PHE A 295 -7.35 -21.55 15.66
C PHE A 295 -6.49 -22.22 14.61
N THR A 296 -6.76 -22.04 13.31
CA THR A 296 -5.85 -22.49 12.27
C THR A 296 -4.54 -21.71 12.36
N GLY A 297 -3.42 -22.42 12.41
CA GLY A 297 -2.09 -21.82 12.37
C GLY A 297 -1.02 -22.87 12.17
N MET A 298 0.21 -22.45 12.44
CA MET A 298 1.40 -23.29 12.35
C MET A 298 1.95 -23.47 13.75
N SER A 299 2.10 -24.72 14.17
CA SER A 299 2.98 -25.04 15.29
C SER A 299 4.41 -24.96 14.80
N LEU A 300 5.21 -24.11 15.46
CA LEU A 300 6.61 -23.87 15.17
C LEU A 300 7.42 -24.35 16.37
N ARG A 301 8.51 -25.10 16.13
CA ARG A 301 9.45 -25.44 17.19
C ARG A 301 10.90 -25.39 16.73
N ILE A 302 11.78 -25.11 17.68
CA ILE A 302 13.23 -25.22 17.54
C ILE A 302 13.69 -26.27 18.55
N ILE A 303 14.39 -27.30 18.07
CA ILE A 303 14.98 -28.34 18.91
C ILE A 303 16.49 -28.23 18.82
N ARG A 304 17.15 -28.06 19.96
CA ARG A 304 18.61 -28.11 20.09
C ARG A 304 19.06 -29.52 20.45
N ARG A 305 20.03 -30.05 19.70
CA ARG A 305 20.80 -31.26 20.03
C ARG A 305 22.28 -30.96 19.86
N GLY A 306 23.00 -30.79 20.96
CA GLY A 306 24.37 -30.28 20.93
C GLY A 306 24.45 -28.88 20.27
N ASN A 307 25.12 -28.80 19.12
CA ASN A 307 25.23 -27.58 18.33
C ASN A 307 24.23 -27.52 17.16
N ASP A 308 23.43 -28.56 16.95
CA ASP A 308 22.46 -28.61 15.86
C ASP A 308 21.10 -28.08 16.32
N TYR A 309 20.54 -27.18 15.53
CA TYR A 309 19.23 -26.58 15.72
C TYR A 309 18.30 -27.04 14.59
N PHE A 310 17.29 -27.81 14.95
CA PHE A 310 16.26 -28.31 14.04
C PHE A 310 15.05 -27.38 14.08
N PHE A 311 14.75 -26.77 12.95
CA PHE A 311 13.62 -25.85 12.79
C PHE A 311 12.47 -26.59 12.13
N GLN A 312 11.42 -26.85 12.90
CA GLN A 312 10.33 -27.71 12.46
C GLN A 312 8.99 -27.00 12.54
N ALA A 313 8.10 -27.32 11.59
CA ALA A 313 6.77 -26.77 11.53
C ALA A 313 5.73 -27.86 11.22
N LYS A 314 4.49 -27.62 11.67
CA LYS A 314 3.34 -28.48 11.44
C LYS A 314 2.09 -27.60 11.28
N ILE A 315 1.27 -27.88 10.28
CA ILE A 315 -0.08 -27.32 10.18
C ILE A 315 -0.87 -27.88 11.35
N GLU A 316 -1.30 -27.00 12.23
CA GLU A 316 -2.16 -27.39 13.33
C GLU A 316 -3.54 -26.78 13.13
N ASN A 317 -4.50 -27.67 12.92
CA ASN A 317 -5.91 -27.40 12.98
C ASN A 317 -6.43 -28.24 14.16
N PRO A 318 -6.49 -27.71 15.39
CA PRO A 318 -6.95 -28.50 16.51
C PRO A 318 -8.34 -29.03 16.16
N VAL A 319 -8.46 -30.37 16.04
CA VAL A 319 -9.59 -31.16 15.49
C VAL A 319 -10.90 -31.03 16.30
N GLY A 320 -11.03 -29.97 17.11
CA GLY A 320 -12.25 -29.58 17.78
C GLY A 320 -12.38 -28.06 17.83
N GLY A 321 -12.28 -27.34 16.70
CA GLY A 321 -12.46 -25.87 16.64
C GLY A 321 -13.69 -25.37 17.43
N CYS A 322 -14.81 -26.11 17.37
CA CYS A 322 -15.98 -25.88 18.22
C CYS A 322 -15.77 -26.23 19.70
N LEU A 323 -15.19 -27.41 20.01
CA LEU A 323 -15.05 -27.87 21.39
C LEU A 323 -13.97 -27.09 22.17
N VAL A 324 -12.85 -26.71 21.53
CA VAL A 324 -11.80 -25.87 22.12
C VAL A 324 -12.29 -24.43 22.27
N ALA A 325 -13.07 -23.89 21.31
CA ALA A 325 -13.72 -22.59 21.46
C ALA A 325 -14.73 -22.59 22.63
N VAL A 326 -15.56 -23.64 22.76
CA VAL A 326 -16.48 -23.83 23.88
C VAL A 326 -15.73 -23.99 25.20
N LEU A 327 -14.70 -24.84 25.26
CA LEU A 327 -13.86 -25.05 26.44
C LEU A 327 -13.07 -23.79 26.82
N LYS A 328 -12.71 -22.93 25.86
CA LYS A 328 -12.09 -21.61 26.12
C LYS A 328 -13.11 -20.58 26.59
N ALA A 329 -14.30 -20.53 26.00
CA ALA A 329 -15.38 -19.63 26.41
C ALA A 329 -15.81 -19.86 27.87
N ILE A 330 -15.67 -21.09 28.37
CA ILE A 330 -15.94 -21.46 29.78
C ILE A 330 -14.67 -21.60 30.63
N GLY A 331 -13.49 -21.17 30.14
CA GLY A 331 -12.24 -21.09 30.93
C GLY A 331 -11.55 -22.42 31.27
N LEU A 332 -11.91 -23.52 30.59
CA LEU A 332 -11.45 -24.88 30.87
C LEU A 332 -10.30 -25.39 29.99
N TYR A 333 -9.94 -24.70 28.90
CA TYR A 333 -8.79 -25.11 28.07
C TYR A 333 -7.49 -24.39 28.47
N LYS A 334 -6.66 -25.06 29.26
CA LYS A 334 -5.36 -24.55 29.78
C LYS A 334 -4.15 -25.39 29.34
N GLY A 335 -4.33 -26.29 28.37
CA GLY A 335 -3.35 -27.31 27.98
C GLY A 335 -2.36 -26.89 26.91
N GLU A 336 -1.25 -27.63 26.86
CA GLU A 336 -0.36 -27.73 25.69
C GLU A 336 -1.16 -28.23 24.47
N LEU A 337 -0.82 -27.72 23.29
CA LEU A 337 -1.38 -28.27 22.05
C LEU A 337 -0.92 -29.73 21.89
N LYS A 338 -1.87 -30.63 21.62
CA LYS A 338 -1.62 -32.07 21.61
C LYS A 338 -0.57 -32.39 20.54
N GLY A 339 0.53 -33.01 20.95
CA GLY A 339 1.59 -33.44 20.04
C GLY A 339 2.66 -32.40 19.73
N THR A 340 2.74 -31.31 20.50
CA THR A 340 3.78 -30.27 20.36
C THR A 340 5.19 -30.86 20.37
N TRP A 341 5.43 -31.90 21.18
CA TRP A 341 6.73 -32.55 21.33
C TRP A 341 6.83 -33.96 20.72
N ASP A 342 5.87 -34.37 19.89
CA ASP A 342 5.92 -35.67 19.22
C ASP A 342 7.19 -35.77 18.38
N ASN A 343 7.88 -36.92 18.49
CA ASN A 343 9.15 -37.22 17.82
C ASN A 343 10.26 -36.17 18.05
N SER A 344 10.19 -35.38 19.13
CA SER A 344 11.21 -34.35 19.40
C SER A 344 12.58 -34.92 19.75
N ASP A 345 12.64 -36.20 20.15
CA ASP A 345 13.86 -36.88 20.59
C ASP A 345 14.69 -37.38 19.41
N THR A 346 14.04 -37.59 18.27
CA THR A 346 14.63 -38.00 16.99
C THR A 346 14.04 -37.11 15.87
N PRO A 347 14.39 -35.81 15.85
CA PRO A 347 13.84 -34.90 14.85
C PRO A 347 14.24 -35.34 13.45
N ASP A 348 13.25 -35.47 12.56
CA ASP A 348 13.45 -35.92 11.18
C ASP A 348 14.43 -35.03 10.40
N PRO A 349 15.16 -35.58 9.41
CA PRO A 349 15.99 -34.78 8.52
C PRO A 349 15.13 -33.87 7.61
N VAL A 350 15.79 -32.90 6.96
CA VAL A 350 15.13 -31.95 6.05
C VAL A 350 14.33 -32.69 4.99
N GLY A 351 13.04 -32.33 4.83
CA GLY A 351 12.18 -32.81 3.74
C GLY A 351 11.53 -34.19 3.92
N ALA A 352 11.74 -34.89 5.04
CA ALA A 352 11.22 -36.25 5.24
C ALA A 352 9.71 -36.35 5.52
N ALA A 353 9.06 -35.27 5.99
CA ALA A 353 7.63 -35.23 6.32
C ALA A 353 6.87 -34.15 5.53
N ASP A 354 5.55 -34.31 5.38
CA ASP A 354 4.66 -33.22 4.97
C ASP A 354 4.23 -32.38 6.19
N PHE A 355 3.58 -31.24 5.97
CA PHE A 355 3.17 -30.38 7.08
C PHE A 355 1.98 -30.92 7.89
N LYS A 356 1.43 -32.10 7.59
CA LYS A 356 0.43 -32.76 8.46
C LYS A 356 1.10 -33.31 9.72
N ASP A 357 2.39 -33.61 9.64
CA ASP A 357 3.28 -33.94 10.75
C ASP A 357 4.38 -32.88 10.90
N TRP A 358 5.32 -33.13 11.81
CA TRP A 358 6.46 -32.25 12.02
C TRP A 358 7.44 -32.34 10.86
N LYS A 359 7.48 -31.28 10.04
CA LYS A 359 8.44 -31.16 8.94
C LYS A 359 9.61 -30.29 9.32
N THR A 360 10.84 -30.80 9.15
CA THR A 360 12.07 -30.01 9.29
C THR A 360 12.29 -29.13 8.07
N VAL A 361 12.32 -27.81 8.29
CA VAL A 361 12.59 -26.78 7.28
C VAL A 361 14.09 -26.56 7.10
N ALA A 362 14.85 -26.55 8.21
CA ALA A 362 16.30 -26.48 8.18
C ALA A 362 16.92 -27.15 9.41
N VAL A 363 18.18 -27.56 9.26
CA VAL A 363 19.07 -27.91 10.37
C VAL A 363 20.28 -26.98 10.29
N VAL A 364 20.55 -26.25 11.37
CA VAL A 364 21.65 -25.28 11.43
C VAL A 364 22.61 -25.67 12.54
N ASN A 365 23.88 -25.85 12.18
CA ASN A 365 24.94 -26.04 13.16
C ASN A 365 25.44 -24.67 13.65
N LYS A 366 25.27 -24.38 14.94
CA LYS A 366 25.71 -23.14 15.57
C LYS A 366 26.27 -23.43 16.96
N ALA A 367 27.57 -23.20 17.12
CA ALA A 367 28.21 -23.31 18.42
C ALA A 367 27.90 -22.09 19.31
N GLY A 368 27.87 -22.31 20.62
CA GLY A 368 27.64 -21.28 21.64
C GLY A 368 26.41 -21.54 22.52
N SER A 369 26.30 -20.79 23.61
CA SER A 369 25.12 -20.81 24.46
C SER A 369 24.17 -19.71 24.02
N PRO A 370 22.90 -20.03 23.68
CA PRO A 370 21.93 -19.00 23.37
C PRO A 370 21.65 -18.16 24.61
N VAL A 371 21.35 -16.88 24.39
CA VAL A 371 21.09 -15.88 25.43
C VAL A 371 19.62 -15.49 25.52
N ALA A 372 18.85 -15.68 24.44
CA ALA A 372 17.41 -15.45 24.42
C ALA A 372 16.70 -16.39 23.45
N VAL A 373 15.43 -16.70 23.74
CA VAL A 373 14.48 -17.38 22.85
C VAL A 373 13.14 -16.69 22.94
N GLY A 374 12.35 -16.72 21.87
CA GLY A 374 11.06 -16.04 21.90
C GLY A 374 10.34 -15.97 20.58
N ASN A 375 9.32 -15.11 20.55
CA ASN A 375 8.52 -14.76 19.39
C ASN A 375 8.92 -13.35 18.89
N PHE A 376 8.81 -13.12 17.58
CA PHE A 376 9.19 -11.82 16.99
C PHE A 376 8.32 -11.45 15.78
N VAL A 377 8.28 -10.16 15.46
CA VAL A 377 7.81 -9.62 14.18
C VAL A 377 8.88 -8.71 13.62
N ASN A 378 9.43 -9.05 12.46
CA ASN A 378 10.41 -8.26 11.71
C ASN A 378 9.74 -7.73 10.44
N LYS A 379 9.73 -6.42 10.26
CA LYS A 379 9.20 -5.75 9.07
C LYS A 379 10.37 -5.12 8.32
N LYS A 380 10.61 -5.53 7.07
CA LYS A 380 11.82 -5.12 6.32
C LYS A 380 11.60 -3.88 5.43
N ASP A 381 10.36 -3.52 5.12
CA ASP A 381 10.05 -2.40 4.22
C ASP A 381 8.79 -1.62 4.63
N HIS A 382 8.66 -0.38 4.15
CA HIS A 382 7.44 0.44 4.20
C HIS A 382 6.63 0.22 2.91
N PRO A 383 5.29 0.37 2.85
CA PRO A 383 4.32 0.81 3.86
C PRO A 383 3.31 -0.28 4.27
N HIS A 384 3.77 -1.38 4.87
CA HIS A 384 2.87 -2.47 5.27
C HIS A 384 2.75 -2.66 6.78
N MET A 385 1.64 -3.29 7.16
CA MET A 385 1.37 -3.79 8.51
C MET A 385 1.60 -5.29 8.52
N CYS A 386 2.17 -5.78 9.62
CA CYS A 386 2.19 -7.20 9.96
C CYS A 386 1.61 -7.39 11.37
N ASP A 387 0.56 -8.19 11.50
CA ASP A 387 0.00 -8.66 12.75
C ASP A 387 0.19 -10.17 12.85
N ALA A 388 1.06 -10.58 13.77
CA ALA A 388 1.31 -11.97 14.07
C ALA A 388 0.73 -12.34 15.43
N ALA A 389 0.01 -13.46 15.47
CA ALA A 389 -0.71 -13.94 16.65
C ALA A 389 -0.13 -15.27 17.15
N PHE A 390 0.33 -15.27 18.40
CA PHE A 390 1.00 -16.39 19.05
C PHE A 390 0.13 -16.96 20.16
N TYR A 391 -0.02 -18.29 20.20
CA TYR A 391 -0.71 -19.01 21.25
C TYR A 391 0.28 -19.79 22.09
N ASN A 392 0.41 -19.39 23.36
CA ASN A 392 1.35 -19.94 24.34
C ASN A 392 2.81 -19.96 23.85
N PHE A 393 3.73 -20.07 24.79
CA PHE A 393 5.13 -20.38 24.49
C PHE A 393 5.53 -21.58 25.35
N HIS A 394 6.20 -22.55 24.77
CA HIS A 394 6.53 -23.80 25.42
C HIS A 394 8.03 -24.01 25.43
N THR A 395 8.54 -24.58 26.52
CA THR A 395 9.93 -25.02 26.63
C THR A 395 9.97 -26.48 27.07
N LYS A 396 10.93 -27.25 26.57
CA LYS A 396 11.16 -28.65 26.94
C LYS A 396 12.63 -28.88 27.28
N VAL A 397 12.90 -29.54 28.40
CA VAL A 397 14.24 -30.02 28.82
C VAL A 397 14.10 -31.44 29.32
N GLY A 398 14.73 -32.39 28.63
CA GLY A 398 14.47 -33.82 28.86
C GLY A 398 12.97 -34.12 28.74
N THR A 399 12.38 -34.66 29.80
CA THR A 399 10.93 -34.95 29.88
C THR A 399 10.10 -33.80 30.45
N ALA A 400 10.73 -32.75 30.97
CA ALA A 400 10.02 -31.64 31.61
C ALA A 400 9.58 -30.60 30.58
N THR A 401 8.27 -30.32 30.54
CA THR A 401 7.68 -29.26 29.71
C THR A 401 7.16 -28.12 30.60
N ARG A 402 7.37 -26.88 30.16
CA ARG A 402 6.76 -25.69 30.75
C ARG A 402 5.99 -24.90 29.71
N THR A 403 4.85 -24.36 30.12
CA THR A 403 3.95 -23.55 29.28
C THR A 403 3.82 -22.16 29.86
N PHE A 404 4.16 -21.16 29.06
CA PHE A 404 3.99 -19.75 29.34
C PHE A 404 2.74 -19.25 28.60
N GLN A 405 1.72 -18.88 29.38
CA GLN A 405 0.44 -18.48 28.81
C GLN A 405 0.50 -17.09 28.18
N THR A 406 -0.15 -16.94 27.03
CA THR A 406 -0.30 -15.67 26.30
C THR A 406 -1.59 -14.91 26.69
N SER A 407 -2.05 -15.07 27.94
CA SER A 407 -3.29 -14.47 28.44
C SER A 407 -3.13 -13.02 28.91
N ALA A 408 -1.90 -12.53 29.03
CA ALA A 408 -1.58 -11.15 29.37
C ALA A 408 -0.28 -10.71 28.69
N ASN A 409 -0.17 -9.40 28.43
CA ASN A 409 1.06 -8.81 27.91
C ASN A 409 2.21 -8.96 28.94
N PRO A 410 3.37 -9.52 28.55
CA PRO A 410 4.54 -9.59 29.42
C PRO A 410 5.06 -8.20 29.86
N PRO A 411 5.81 -8.10 30.97
CA PRO A 411 6.46 -6.84 31.37
C PRO A 411 7.47 -6.38 30.32
N ILE A 412 7.61 -5.06 30.16
CA ILE A 412 8.60 -4.46 29.25
C ILE A 412 10.00 -4.61 29.86
N ILE A 413 10.99 -4.92 29.03
CA ILE A 413 12.41 -4.76 29.35
C ILE A 413 13.06 -3.79 28.36
N PRO A 414 14.16 -3.11 28.73
CA PRO A 414 14.95 -2.34 27.79
C PRO A 414 15.54 -3.23 26.69
N MET A 415 15.71 -2.64 25.51
CA MET A 415 16.22 -3.32 24.32
C MET A 415 17.64 -3.86 24.52
N GLY A 416 17.86 -5.14 24.22
CA GLY A 416 19.18 -5.77 24.25
C GLY A 416 19.65 -6.19 25.64
N GLU A 417 18.83 -6.05 26.69
CA GLU A 417 19.17 -6.46 28.05
C GLU A 417 18.95 -7.96 28.30
N PHE A 418 19.53 -8.83 27.46
CA PHE A 418 19.32 -10.28 27.58
C PHE A 418 19.82 -10.87 28.91
N ALA A 419 20.74 -10.20 29.59
CA ALA A 419 21.23 -10.62 30.90
C ALA A 419 20.14 -10.60 32.00
N SER A 420 19.14 -9.72 31.87
CA SER A 420 18.07 -9.56 32.87
C SER A 420 16.91 -10.55 32.70
N LEU A 421 16.95 -11.39 31.66
CA LEU A 421 15.90 -12.34 31.36
C LEU A 421 15.79 -13.46 32.39
N SER A 422 14.55 -13.84 32.69
CA SER A 422 14.23 -15.01 33.51
C SER A 422 13.94 -16.24 32.65
N ARG A 423 14.18 -17.44 33.22
CA ARG A 423 13.72 -18.73 32.65
C ARG A 423 12.29 -19.08 33.04
N ASP A 424 11.73 -18.36 34.01
CA ASP A 424 10.41 -18.65 34.58
C ASP A 424 9.35 -17.65 34.10
N ARG A 425 9.74 -16.68 33.26
CA ARG A 425 8.84 -15.61 32.81
C ARG A 425 9.25 -15.07 31.44
N MET A 426 8.25 -14.79 30.60
CA MET A 426 8.43 -14.02 29.37
C MET A 426 8.53 -12.52 29.65
N HIS A 427 9.24 -11.81 28.80
CA HIS A 427 9.38 -10.35 28.78
C HIS A 427 9.08 -9.84 27.37
N ARG A 428 8.72 -8.57 27.22
CA ARG A 428 8.56 -7.95 25.89
C ARG A 428 9.59 -6.86 25.68
N GLU A 429 10.18 -6.86 24.49
CA GLU A 429 10.96 -5.74 23.96
C GLU A 429 10.09 -4.97 22.97
N ASN A 430 9.93 -3.67 23.22
CA ASN A 430 9.15 -2.79 22.34
C ASN A 430 9.92 -1.49 22.06
N PRO A 431 11.03 -1.56 21.29
CA PRO A 431 11.97 -0.45 21.16
C PRO A 431 11.38 0.78 20.45
N VAL A 432 10.34 0.61 19.64
CA VAL A 432 9.85 1.64 18.71
C VAL A 432 8.32 1.82 18.70
N GLY A 433 7.63 1.25 19.69
CA GLY A 433 6.19 1.47 19.89
C GLY A 433 5.27 0.59 19.03
N ALA A 434 5.61 -0.69 18.83
CA ALA A 434 4.67 -1.69 18.31
C ALA A 434 3.47 -1.87 19.26
N ILE A 435 2.34 -2.35 18.71
CA ILE A 435 1.13 -2.59 19.49
C ILE A 435 1.12 -4.05 19.95
N PHE A 436 0.93 -4.26 21.26
CA PHE A 436 0.80 -5.59 21.88
C PHE A 436 -0.60 -5.75 22.46
N ARG A 437 -1.35 -6.77 22.00
CA ARG A 437 -2.75 -6.98 22.41
C ARG A 437 -3.02 -8.46 22.66
N ILE A 438 -3.92 -8.76 23.59
CA ILE A 438 -4.46 -10.12 23.77
C ILE A 438 -5.83 -10.18 23.09
N LYS A 439 -6.01 -11.12 22.15
CA LYS A 439 -7.28 -11.36 21.45
C LYS A 439 -7.43 -12.84 21.10
N GLY A 440 -8.62 -13.41 21.27
CA GLY A 440 -8.87 -14.83 20.98
C GLY A 440 -7.98 -15.80 21.77
N GLY A 441 -7.47 -15.38 22.94
CA GLY A 441 -6.50 -16.13 23.73
C GLY A 441 -5.07 -16.14 23.16
N ARG A 442 -4.80 -15.35 22.12
CA ARG A 442 -3.48 -15.18 21.51
C ARG A 442 -2.88 -13.83 21.89
N GLN A 443 -1.56 -13.81 21.95
CA GLN A 443 -0.77 -12.60 22.00
C GLN A 443 -0.49 -12.12 20.58
N HIS A 444 -0.97 -10.93 20.26
CA HIS A 444 -0.70 -10.24 19.01
C HIS A 444 0.51 -9.32 19.18
N ILE A 445 1.40 -9.35 18.20
CA ILE A 445 2.47 -8.38 18.00
C ILE A 445 2.17 -7.70 16.67
N ILE A 446 1.87 -6.41 16.72
CA ILE A 446 1.43 -5.63 15.56
C ILE A 446 2.51 -4.59 15.25
N ALA A 447 3.09 -4.71 14.06
CA ALA A 447 3.98 -3.71 13.47
C ALA A 447 3.19 -2.90 12.43
N PRO A 448 2.63 -1.73 12.80
CA PRO A 448 1.80 -0.94 11.88
C PRO A 448 2.61 -0.22 10.79
N PHE A 449 1.94 0.30 9.76
CA PHE A 449 2.52 1.24 8.79
C PHE A 449 2.37 2.71 9.23
N SER A 450 1.31 3.01 9.98
CA SER A 450 1.04 4.34 10.52
C SER A 450 0.36 4.23 11.89
N ILE A 451 0.49 5.28 12.70
CA ILE A 451 -0.26 5.44 13.96
C ILE A 451 -0.99 6.78 13.95
N VAL A 452 -2.05 6.89 14.76
CA VAL A 452 -2.72 8.16 14.99
C VAL A 452 -2.40 8.61 16.41
N SER A 453 -1.72 9.75 16.54
CA SER A 453 -1.33 10.34 17.83
C SER A 453 -1.86 11.77 17.91
N GLY A 454 -2.64 12.08 18.95
CA GLY A 454 -3.24 13.41 19.10
C GLY A 454 -4.16 13.82 17.94
N GLY A 455 -4.73 12.85 17.22
CA GLY A 455 -5.56 13.08 16.03
C GLY A 455 -4.78 13.28 14.72
N VAL A 456 -3.45 13.20 14.76
CA VAL A 456 -2.58 13.34 13.58
C VAL A 456 -2.08 11.98 13.13
N LEU A 457 -2.15 11.70 11.83
CA LEU A 457 -1.59 10.50 11.21
C LEU A 457 -0.06 10.63 11.11
N GLU A 458 0.67 9.70 11.71
CA GLU A 458 2.12 9.58 11.61
C GLU A 458 2.46 8.32 10.80
N HIS A 459 3.14 8.50 9.65
CA HIS A 459 3.71 7.38 8.89
C HIS A 459 5.00 6.89 9.54
N LEU A 460 5.11 5.57 9.69
CA LEU A 460 6.25 4.95 10.34
C LEU A 460 7.31 4.56 9.31
N PRO A 461 8.59 4.94 9.48
CA PRO A 461 9.64 4.63 8.52
C PRO A 461 9.85 3.11 8.34
N ALA A 462 10.41 2.72 7.20
CA ALA A 462 10.57 1.33 6.78
C ALA A 462 11.36 0.49 7.79
N GLU A 463 12.42 1.07 8.33
CA GLU A 463 13.35 0.48 9.27
C GLU A 463 12.80 0.39 10.70
N ARG A 464 11.65 1.02 11.00
CA ARG A 464 11.17 1.17 12.38
C ARG A 464 11.06 -0.16 13.12
N PHE A 465 10.58 -1.22 12.46
CA PHE A 465 10.42 -2.55 13.07
C PHE A 465 11.36 -3.60 12.47
N ARG A 466 12.47 -3.15 11.88
CA ARG A 466 13.43 -4.02 11.20
C ARG A 466 14.39 -4.66 12.17
N HIS A 467 14.79 -5.89 11.87
CA HIS A 467 15.92 -6.56 12.48
C HIS A 467 16.86 -7.10 11.40
N ASP A 468 18.14 -6.75 11.52
CA ASP A 468 19.25 -7.29 10.74
C ASP A 468 20.58 -7.28 11.53
N ALA A 469 21.70 -7.52 10.84
CA ALA A 469 23.05 -7.52 11.42
C ALA A 469 23.49 -6.20 12.07
N THR A 470 22.79 -5.09 11.80
CA THR A 470 23.15 -3.74 12.26
C THR A 470 22.04 -3.07 13.06
N LEU A 471 20.78 -3.43 12.82
CA LEU A 471 19.62 -2.84 13.45
C LEU A 471 18.82 -3.90 14.19
N ASP A 472 18.38 -3.57 15.40
CA ASP A 472 17.50 -4.44 16.18
C ASP A 472 16.34 -3.63 16.75
N SER A 473 15.34 -3.37 15.92
CA SER A 473 14.13 -2.63 16.28
C SER A 473 12.86 -3.49 16.17
N SER A 474 13.00 -4.79 15.88
CA SER A 474 11.85 -5.70 15.84
C SER A 474 11.23 -5.86 17.23
N PRO A 475 9.89 -5.77 17.36
CA PRO A 475 9.20 -6.10 18.60
C PRO A 475 9.27 -7.61 18.85
N LYS A 476 9.54 -7.96 20.12
CA LYS A 476 9.77 -9.35 20.52
C LYS A 476 9.11 -9.66 21.86
N ILE A 477 8.79 -10.92 22.06
CA ILE A 477 8.47 -11.50 23.37
C ILE A 477 9.46 -12.62 23.62
N LEU A 478 10.26 -12.50 24.66
CA LEU A 478 11.42 -13.35 24.85
C LEU A 478 11.67 -13.69 26.32
N MET A 479 12.43 -14.76 26.52
CA MET A 479 12.84 -15.26 27.82
C MET A 479 14.26 -15.81 27.73
N LYS A 480 14.84 -16.10 28.88
CA LYS A 480 16.13 -16.79 28.93
C LYS A 480 15.91 -18.23 28.47
N PRO A 481 16.78 -18.78 27.59
CA PRO A 481 16.65 -20.16 27.18
C PRO A 481 16.78 -21.10 28.39
N PRO A 482 16.22 -22.32 28.28
CA PRO A 482 16.48 -23.36 29.26
C PRO A 482 18.00 -23.56 29.48
N ALA A 483 18.39 -24.05 30.66
CA ALA A 483 19.81 -24.18 31.04
C ALA A 483 20.63 -25.01 30.02
N ASP A 484 21.95 -24.80 30.00
CA ASP A 484 22.87 -25.36 29.00
C ASP A 484 22.62 -26.87 28.76
N GLY A 485 22.56 -27.26 27.49
CA GLY A 485 22.26 -28.61 27.04
C GLY A 485 21.19 -28.65 25.94
N ASP A 486 20.59 -29.82 25.76
CA ASP A 486 19.53 -30.07 24.79
C ASP A 486 18.19 -29.53 25.31
N PHE A 487 17.52 -28.75 24.47
CA PHE A 487 16.20 -28.19 24.80
C PHE A 487 15.33 -28.05 23.56
N GLY A 488 14.04 -27.85 23.78
CA GLY A 488 13.08 -27.45 22.76
C GLY A 488 12.38 -26.16 23.15
N VAL A 489 12.07 -25.32 22.17
CA VAL A 489 11.10 -24.22 22.31
C VAL A 489 10.04 -24.31 21.23
N ALA A 490 8.80 -23.98 21.57
CA ALA A 490 7.69 -24.06 20.62
C ALA A 490 6.62 -22.99 20.87
N THR A 491 5.90 -22.64 19.82
CA THR A 491 4.69 -21.80 19.88
C THR A 491 3.74 -22.22 18.76
N HIS A 492 2.51 -21.75 18.85
CA HIS A 492 1.57 -21.83 17.74
C HIS A 492 1.33 -20.42 17.17
N ALA A 493 1.83 -20.20 15.96
CA ALA A 493 1.83 -18.90 15.29
C ALA A 493 0.80 -18.83 14.15
N LYS A 494 0.35 -17.62 13.85
CA LYS A 494 -0.52 -17.31 12.71
C LYS A 494 -0.20 -15.89 12.24
N VAL A 495 -0.11 -15.69 10.93
CA VAL A 495 -0.22 -14.34 10.36
C VAL A 495 -1.70 -13.96 10.39
N HIS A 496 -2.07 -13.09 11.34
CA HIS A 496 -3.46 -12.69 11.53
C HIS A 496 -3.88 -11.69 10.46
N ARG A 497 -3.02 -10.71 10.17
CA ARG A 497 -3.20 -9.71 9.12
C ARG A 497 -1.89 -9.27 8.50
N THR A 498 -1.91 -9.09 7.19
CA THR A 498 -0.82 -8.47 6.41
C THR A 498 -1.46 -7.60 5.35
N ILE A 499 -1.22 -6.29 5.41
CA ILE A 499 -1.83 -5.34 4.48
C ILE A 499 -0.84 -4.24 4.19
N TYR A 500 -0.89 -3.67 2.99
CA TYR A 500 -0.14 -2.46 2.66
C TYR A 500 -1.01 -1.22 2.88
N THR A 501 -0.38 -0.05 2.86
CA THR A 501 -1.10 1.19 3.11
C THR A 501 -2.14 1.45 2.01
N PRO A 502 -3.37 1.86 2.36
CA PRO A 502 -4.44 1.94 1.38
C PRO A 502 -4.21 3.07 0.34
N TRP A 503 -3.40 4.10 0.64
CA TRP A 503 -3.14 5.27 -0.24
C TRP A 503 -1.89 5.14 -1.12
N ALA A 504 -1.29 3.95 -1.21
CA ALA A 504 -0.10 3.77 -2.04
C ALA A 504 -0.37 2.72 -3.11
N GLY A 505 -1.06 3.14 -4.17
CA GLY A 505 -1.43 2.30 -5.31
C GLY A 505 -0.23 1.53 -5.86
N GLY A 506 0.91 2.20 -6.04
CA GLY A 506 2.13 1.57 -6.56
C GLY A 506 2.62 0.30 -5.82
N TYR A 507 2.28 0.10 -4.54
CA TYR A 507 2.72 -1.10 -3.80
C TYR A 507 1.87 -2.34 -4.04
N ALA A 508 0.69 -2.19 -4.66
CA ALA A 508 -0.17 -3.33 -4.90
C ALA A 508 0.15 -4.10 -6.19
N PHE A 509 1.03 -3.59 -7.05
CA PHE A 509 1.46 -4.34 -8.24
C PHE A 509 2.11 -5.67 -7.86
N GLY A 510 1.68 -6.74 -8.54
CA GLY A 510 2.10 -8.11 -8.30
C GLY A 510 1.63 -8.66 -6.95
N LYS A 511 0.64 -8.04 -6.29
CA LYS A 511 0.11 -8.51 -5.01
C LYS A 511 -1.21 -9.25 -5.19
N THR A 512 -1.39 -10.25 -4.34
CA THR A 512 -2.66 -10.90 -4.07
C THR A 512 -3.17 -10.42 -2.73
N VAL A 513 -4.44 -10.06 -2.67
CA VAL A 513 -5.15 -9.57 -1.49
C VAL A 513 -6.30 -10.52 -1.20
N TRP A 514 -6.41 -10.96 0.04
CA TRP A 514 -7.56 -11.70 0.56
C TRP A 514 -8.31 -10.79 1.50
N GLY A 515 -9.63 -10.74 1.39
CA GLY A 515 -10.42 -9.79 2.17
C GLY A 515 -11.92 -9.90 1.95
N THR A 516 -12.67 -9.15 2.75
CA THR A 516 -14.13 -9.11 2.64
C THR A 516 -14.48 -8.28 1.42
N VAL A 517 -15.19 -8.85 0.46
CA VAL A 517 -15.66 -8.12 -0.72
C VAL A 517 -16.96 -7.42 -0.39
N ASN A 518 -16.98 -6.13 -0.60
CA ASN A 518 -18.17 -5.30 -0.49
C ASN A 518 -18.54 -4.75 -1.85
N GLU A 519 -19.84 -4.46 -2.03
CA GLU A 519 -20.35 -3.87 -3.25
C GLU A 519 -21.53 -2.93 -2.98
N VAL A 520 -21.65 -1.91 -3.83
CA VAL A 520 -22.83 -1.05 -3.90
C VAL A 520 -23.16 -0.76 -5.36
N PRO A 521 -24.43 -0.49 -5.71
CA PRO A 521 -24.79 -0.01 -7.04
C PRO A 521 -24.04 1.29 -7.37
N ALA A 522 -23.64 1.49 -8.63
CA ALA A 522 -23.05 2.75 -9.09
C ALA A 522 -24.01 3.93 -8.89
N ALA A 523 -25.32 3.68 -8.91
CA ALA A 523 -26.35 4.67 -8.58
C ALA A 523 -26.37 5.09 -7.11
N SER A 524 -25.71 4.35 -6.22
CA SER A 524 -25.53 4.75 -4.82
C SER A 524 -24.47 5.84 -4.65
N VAL A 525 -23.64 6.11 -5.66
CA VAL A 525 -22.66 7.21 -5.61
C VAL A 525 -23.40 8.55 -5.68
N ILE A 526 -23.21 9.37 -4.66
CA ILE A 526 -23.78 10.72 -4.59
C ILE A 526 -22.65 11.70 -4.88
N VAL A 527 -22.61 12.19 -6.13
CA VAL A 527 -21.69 13.24 -6.54
C VAL A 527 -22.11 14.57 -5.88
N PRO A 528 -21.19 15.30 -5.24
CA PRO A 528 -21.52 16.54 -4.56
C PRO A 528 -22.16 17.60 -5.48
N PRO A 529 -23.15 18.39 -5.01
CA PRO A 529 -23.83 19.39 -5.84
C PRO A 529 -22.90 20.44 -6.44
N ASP A 530 -21.84 20.83 -5.73
CA ASP A 530 -20.83 21.77 -6.22
C ASP A 530 -20.01 21.16 -7.38
N ILE A 531 -19.69 19.87 -7.33
CA ILE A 531 -19.05 19.15 -8.45
C ILE A 531 -20.00 19.07 -9.64
N ILE A 532 -21.28 18.76 -9.43
CA ILE A 532 -22.30 18.72 -10.49
C ILE A 532 -22.48 20.09 -11.14
N ARG A 533 -22.57 21.17 -10.33
CA ARG A 533 -22.76 22.54 -10.83
C ARG A 533 -21.51 23.08 -11.51
N ASP A 534 -20.34 22.84 -10.92
CA ASP A 534 -19.15 23.57 -11.33
C ASP A 534 -18.26 22.80 -12.27
N LYS A 535 -18.20 21.47 -12.13
CA LYS A 535 -17.17 20.64 -12.77
C LYS A 535 -17.72 19.69 -13.84
N GLN A 536 -18.89 19.09 -13.66
CA GLN A 536 -19.53 18.24 -14.66
C GLN A 536 -20.02 18.92 -15.94
N PRO A 537 -20.41 20.22 -15.95
CA PRO A 537 -20.88 20.84 -17.18
C PRO A 537 -19.81 20.79 -18.25
N ALA A 538 -20.26 20.46 -19.45
CA ALA A 538 -19.42 20.46 -20.63
C ALA A 538 -18.69 21.80 -20.79
N PRO A 539 -17.37 21.81 -21.04
CA PRO A 539 -16.75 23.01 -21.56
C PRO A 539 -17.35 23.34 -22.95
N PRO A 540 -17.25 24.60 -23.41
CA PRO A 540 -17.72 24.99 -24.73
C PRO A 540 -17.18 24.05 -25.82
N GLY A 541 -18.09 23.53 -26.67
CA GLY A 541 -17.76 22.58 -27.73
C GLY A 541 -17.34 21.18 -27.25
N ASN A 542 -17.59 20.82 -25.98
CA ASN A 542 -17.09 19.59 -25.35
C ASN A 542 -15.55 19.46 -25.35
N ALA A 543 -14.83 20.57 -25.51
CA ALA A 543 -13.37 20.62 -25.55
C ALA A 543 -12.82 21.45 -24.38
N TYR A 544 -11.99 20.82 -23.55
CA TYR A 544 -11.21 21.52 -22.53
C TYR A 544 -10.03 22.23 -23.21
N LYS A 545 -9.90 23.53 -22.99
CA LYS A 545 -8.76 24.29 -23.52
C LYS A 545 -7.55 24.13 -22.60
N CYS A 546 -6.46 23.61 -23.14
CA CYS A 546 -5.23 23.30 -22.40
C CYS A 546 -4.05 24.13 -22.93
N ALA A 547 -3.50 25.04 -22.11
CA ALA A 547 -2.30 25.77 -22.50
C ALA A 547 -1.04 25.01 -22.08
N PHE A 548 -0.12 24.75 -23.02
CA PHE A 548 1.20 24.19 -22.74
C PHE A 548 2.24 25.31 -22.70
N ILE A 549 2.87 25.48 -21.54
CA ILE A 549 3.69 26.66 -21.23
C ILE A 549 5.09 26.23 -20.79
N LEU A 550 6.12 26.69 -21.50
CA LEU A 550 7.52 26.57 -21.06
C LEU A 550 7.93 27.80 -20.27
N VAL A 551 8.49 27.57 -19.09
CA VAL A 551 8.83 28.61 -18.13
C VAL A 551 10.32 28.56 -17.84
N ALA A 552 11.03 29.66 -18.08
CA ALA A 552 12.47 29.74 -17.83
C ALA A 552 12.89 31.10 -17.26
N ALA A 553 14.08 31.15 -16.65
CA ALA A 553 14.65 32.42 -16.20
C ALA A 553 15.03 33.31 -17.39
N ASN A 554 15.63 32.71 -18.43
CA ASN A 554 16.08 33.39 -19.64
C ASN A 554 15.62 32.64 -20.90
N ASP A 555 15.46 33.34 -22.02
CA ASP A 555 15.13 32.70 -23.31
C ASP A 555 16.21 31.72 -23.77
N ALA A 556 17.48 31.98 -23.45
CA ALA A 556 18.61 31.11 -23.76
C ALA A 556 18.52 29.72 -23.09
N ASP A 557 17.72 29.59 -22.02
CA ASP A 557 17.49 28.31 -21.34
C ASP A 557 16.45 27.43 -22.07
N ILE A 558 15.78 27.98 -23.09
CA ILE A 558 14.78 27.29 -23.92
C ILE A 558 15.39 27.01 -25.28
N THR A 559 15.53 25.72 -25.62
CA THR A 559 16.02 25.28 -26.93
C THR A 559 14.86 24.88 -27.85
N ASP A 560 15.04 25.01 -29.16
CA ASP A 560 14.00 24.58 -30.14
C ASP A 560 13.67 23.08 -30.01
N ASP A 561 14.66 22.24 -29.68
CA ASP A 561 14.47 20.82 -29.41
C ASP A 561 13.56 20.59 -28.18
N MET A 562 13.68 21.38 -27.11
CA MET A 562 12.75 21.30 -25.97
C MET A 562 11.32 21.69 -26.38
N VAL A 563 11.18 22.74 -27.20
CA VAL A 563 9.86 23.19 -27.68
C VAL A 563 9.23 22.11 -28.57
N GLU A 564 10.01 21.50 -29.46
CA GLU A 564 9.56 20.39 -30.31
C GLU A 564 9.11 19.18 -29.47
N ARG A 565 9.90 18.80 -28.46
CA ARG A 565 9.57 17.68 -27.57
C ARG A 565 8.28 17.93 -26.81
N LEU A 566 8.08 19.16 -26.33
CA LEU A 566 6.84 19.53 -25.65
C LEU A 566 5.63 19.51 -26.60
N ASP A 567 5.79 19.98 -27.85
CA ASP A 567 4.72 19.89 -28.86
C ASP A 567 4.33 18.43 -29.15
N LYS A 568 5.30 17.51 -29.17
CA LYS A 568 5.02 16.07 -29.29
C LYS A 568 4.19 15.58 -28.10
N ILE A 569 4.60 15.89 -26.86
CA ILE A 569 3.86 15.50 -25.63
C ILE A 569 2.43 16.05 -25.65
N ARG A 570 2.26 17.32 -26.04
CA ARG A 570 0.96 17.98 -26.21
C ARG A 570 0.04 17.19 -27.15
N ARG A 571 0.55 16.75 -28.30
CA ARG A 571 -0.21 15.96 -29.28
C ARG A 571 -0.61 14.58 -28.74
N TYR A 572 0.27 13.94 -27.97
CA TYR A 572 -0.07 12.72 -27.24
C TYR A 572 -1.21 12.97 -26.25
N TRP A 573 -1.15 14.07 -25.49
CA TRP A 573 -2.20 14.43 -24.53
C TRP A 573 -3.56 14.65 -25.19
N ASP A 574 -3.64 15.40 -26.28
CA ASP A 574 -4.91 15.67 -26.96
C ASP A 574 -5.56 14.38 -27.51
N ASN A 575 -4.77 13.49 -28.11
CA ASN A 575 -5.24 12.19 -28.57
C ASN A 575 -5.68 11.30 -27.40
N TYR A 576 -4.87 11.29 -26.34
CA TYR A 576 -5.10 10.53 -25.12
C TYR A 576 -6.40 10.94 -24.44
N PHE A 577 -6.61 12.23 -24.17
CA PHE A 577 -7.71 12.72 -23.36
C PHE A 577 -9.07 12.40 -23.98
N GLY A 578 -9.16 12.48 -25.31
CA GLY A 578 -10.34 12.03 -26.05
C GLY A 578 -10.67 10.56 -25.76
N LYS A 579 -9.68 9.68 -25.93
CA LYS A 579 -9.85 8.24 -25.70
C LYS A 579 -10.13 7.90 -24.24
N ALA A 580 -9.42 8.54 -23.31
CA ALA A 580 -9.59 8.37 -21.86
C ALA A 580 -10.99 8.78 -21.39
N THR A 581 -11.68 9.66 -22.13
CA THR A 581 -13.06 10.09 -21.85
C THR A 581 -14.09 9.47 -22.79
N VAL A 582 -13.77 8.30 -23.36
CA VAL A 582 -14.66 7.54 -24.26
C VAL A 582 -15.14 8.38 -25.45
N ASN A 583 -14.28 9.30 -25.91
CA ASN A 583 -14.52 10.27 -26.98
C ASN A 583 -15.73 11.19 -26.76
N ARG A 584 -16.20 11.35 -25.52
CA ARG A 584 -17.30 12.27 -25.16
C ARG A 584 -16.79 13.66 -24.76
N ARG A 585 -15.52 13.75 -24.35
CA ARG A 585 -14.80 15.01 -24.13
C ARG A 585 -13.56 15.00 -25.01
N SER A 586 -13.00 16.19 -25.23
CA SER A 586 -11.73 16.35 -25.94
C SER A 586 -10.86 17.36 -25.19
N SER A 587 -9.56 17.28 -25.44
CA SER A 587 -8.60 18.34 -25.10
C SER A 587 -8.27 19.08 -26.39
N ASP A 588 -8.27 20.41 -26.30
CA ASP A 588 -7.86 21.30 -27.38
C ASP A 588 -6.73 22.18 -26.84
N SER A 589 -5.53 21.92 -27.35
CA SER A 589 -4.34 22.65 -26.94
C SER A 589 -3.84 23.67 -27.98
N ALA A 590 -4.71 24.04 -28.94
CA ALA A 590 -4.41 25.15 -29.85
C ALA A 590 -4.55 26.50 -29.12
N LEU A 591 -3.54 27.36 -29.29
CA LEU A 591 -3.44 28.70 -28.69
C LEU A 591 -4.22 29.77 -29.47
#